data_AF-A0A2C2U663-F1
#
_entry.id   AF-A0A2C2U663-F1
#
_cell.length_a   1.000
_cell.length_b   1.000
_cell.length_c   1.000
_cell.angle_alpha   90.00
_cell.angle_beta   90.00
_cell.angle_gamma   90.00
#
_symmetry.space_group_name_H-M   'P 1'
#
loop_
_entity.id
_entity.type
_entity.pdbx_description
1 polymer ?
#
loop_
_entity_poly.entity_id
_entity_poly.type
_entity_poly.pdbx_seq_one_letter_code
_entity_poly.pdbx_strand_id
1 'polypeptide(L)'
;MLDQLAHVLSLRGFLITKMDDHIYFSRGNHEDELSELEEMFKKVNIAVRVDGRKIYLLDGDITKKDLDQLIWYSVQQEAGGGNAWRSWGYFITRNHGPKVNTFILETGVALFVKALSAAGIVTIMSCDGHGKGRPCITFCGKQNAIWFCTLFNEIKDNLKLNYEWYFHDVDGLDIHFVAKRRQNEWNLEKVLEDTMQMAEYFLNESENLSKLKKDIFGRKYKSTRRLVHQMDYAQMNKWMRTKYKNYIRSQVEVKIH
;
A
#
# COMPACT_ATOMS: atom_id res chain seq x y z
N MET A 1 -2.73 -26.42 4.21
CA MET A 1 -2.82 -26.01 2.80
C MET A 1 -3.53 -24.68 2.62
N LEU A 2 -4.78 -24.51 3.08
CA LEU A 2 -5.50 -23.22 2.94
C LEU A 2 -4.71 -22.02 3.50
N ASP A 3 -4.07 -22.17 4.66
CA ASP A 3 -3.22 -21.13 5.28
C ASP A 3 -2.05 -20.71 4.40
N GLN A 4 -1.39 -21.68 3.77
CA GLN A 4 -0.26 -21.43 2.88
C GLN A 4 -0.73 -20.72 1.61
N LEU A 5 -1.86 -21.14 1.04
CA LEU A 5 -2.44 -20.47 -0.11
C LEU A 5 -2.82 -19.02 0.23
N ALA A 6 -3.50 -18.81 1.37
CA ALA A 6 -3.86 -17.47 1.84
C ALA A 6 -2.61 -16.58 1.99
N HIS A 7 -1.56 -17.10 2.62
CA HIS A 7 -0.30 -16.39 2.79
C HIS A 7 0.33 -16.00 1.45
N VAL A 8 0.39 -16.92 0.49
CA VAL A 8 0.95 -16.69 -0.84
C VAL A 8 0.14 -15.69 -1.66
N LEU A 9 -1.19 -15.72 -1.56
CA LEU A 9 -2.03 -14.70 -2.20
C LEU A 9 -1.78 -13.31 -1.60
N SER A 10 -1.59 -13.21 -0.28
CA SER A 10 -1.20 -11.95 0.36
C SER A 10 0.18 -11.48 -0.11
N LEU A 11 1.18 -12.38 -0.18
CA LEU A 11 2.51 -12.07 -0.71
C LEU A 11 2.45 -11.56 -2.16
N ARG A 12 1.59 -12.15 -2.99
CA ARG A 12 1.38 -11.67 -4.37
C ARG A 12 0.76 -10.26 -4.42
N GLY A 13 0.07 -9.86 -3.36
CA GLY A 13 -0.55 -8.54 -3.22
C GLY A 13 -2.07 -8.55 -3.28
N PHE A 14 -2.74 -9.69 -3.09
CA PHE A 14 -4.20 -9.71 -2.98
C PHE A 14 -4.63 -9.32 -1.57
N LEU A 15 -5.67 -8.49 -1.46
CA LEU A 15 -6.31 -8.19 -0.18
C LEU A 15 -7.27 -9.32 0.18
N ILE A 16 -6.86 -10.22 1.06
CA ILE A 16 -7.64 -11.40 1.43
C ILE A 16 -7.80 -11.51 2.94
N THR A 17 -8.79 -12.28 3.36
CA THR A 17 -8.97 -12.68 4.76
C THR A 17 -9.16 -14.18 4.80
N LYS A 18 -8.31 -14.88 5.55
CA LYS A 18 -8.49 -16.31 5.78
C LYS A 18 -9.67 -16.51 6.74
N MET A 19 -10.64 -17.30 6.31
CA MET A 19 -11.72 -17.85 7.14
C MET A 19 -11.43 -19.33 7.39
N ASP A 20 -12.22 -20.01 8.22
CA ASP A 20 -11.94 -21.39 8.61
C ASP A 20 -11.94 -22.37 7.43
N ASP A 21 -12.87 -22.23 6.49
CA ASP A 21 -13.10 -23.12 5.36
C ASP A 21 -12.83 -22.48 3.98
N HIS A 22 -12.56 -21.17 3.93
CA HIS A 22 -12.35 -20.45 2.68
C HIS A 22 -11.45 -19.23 2.84
N ILE A 23 -11.02 -18.68 1.71
CA ILE A 23 -10.37 -17.37 1.64
C ILE A 23 -11.43 -16.36 1.15
N TYR A 24 -11.65 -15.30 1.92
CA TYR A 24 -12.50 -14.18 1.49
C TYR A 24 -11.68 -13.17 0.69
N PHE A 25 -12.08 -12.93 -0.55
CA PHE A 25 -11.48 -11.95 -1.44
C PHE A 25 -12.07 -10.56 -1.19
N SER A 26 -11.29 -9.67 -0.54
CA SER A 26 -11.78 -8.40 -0.03
C SER A 26 -12.40 -7.51 -1.12
N ARG A 27 -13.36 -6.65 -0.74
CA ARG A 27 -13.88 -5.57 -1.58
C ARG A 27 -12.88 -4.45 -1.84
N GLY A 28 -11.75 -4.43 -1.12
CA GLY A 28 -10.66 -3.48 -1.38
C GLY A 28 -9.89 -3.76 -2.67
N ASN A 29 -9.97 -4.98 -3.19
CA ASN A 29 -9.43 -5.40 -4.48
C ASN A 29 -10.13 -4.70 -5.66
N HIS A 30 -9.43 -4.61 -6.80
CA HIS A 30 -10.01 -4.16 -8.06
C HIS A 30 -11.15 -5.10 -8.48
N GLU A 31 -12.11 -4.60 -9.25
CA GLU A 31 -13.32 -5.38 -9.58
C GLU A 31 -13.02 -6.57 -10.50
N ASP A 32 -12.11 -6.40 -11.45
CA ASP A 32 -11.72 -7.44 -12.42
C ASP A 32 -10.73 -8.49 -11.86
N GLU A 33 -10.09 -8.20 -10.71
CA GLU A 33 -9.01 -9.06 -10.18
C GLU A 33 -9.48 -10.47 -9.82
N LEU A 34 -10.74 -10.65 -9.44
CA LEU A 34 -11.21 -11.97 -9.02
C LEU A 34 -11.27 -12.95 -10.21
N SER A 35 -11.79 -12.49 -11.35
CA SER A 35 -11.78 -13.28 -12.59
C SER A 35 -10.35 -13.57 -13.06
N GLU A 36 -9.44 -12.61 -12.95
CA GLU A 36 -8.04 -12.82 -13.33
C GLU A 36 -7.33 -13.80 -12.38
N LEU A 37 -7.67 -13.77 -11.09
CA LEU A 37 -7.20 -14.72 -10.08
C LEU A 37 -7.68 -16.14 -10.36
N GLU A 38 -8.92 -16.33 -10.79
CA GLU A 38 -9.42 -17.63 -11.24
C GLU A 38 -8.63 -18.18 -12.45
N GLU A 39 -8.32 -17.32 -13.43
CA GLU A 39 -7.48 -17.70 -14.57
C GLU A 39 -6.04 -18.03 -14.16
N MET A 40 -5.49 -17.31 -13.17
CA MET A 40 -4.18 -17.62 -12.61
C MET A 40 -4.18 -19.02 -11.97
N PHE A 41 -5.19 -19.36 -11.16
CA PHE A 41 -5.29 -20.69 -10.56
C PHE A 41 -5.31 -21.82 -11.58
N LYS A 42 -6.07 -21.64 -12.68
CA LYS A 42 -6.09 -22.62 -13.79
C LYS A 42 -4.70 -22.81 -14.41
N LYS A 43 -3.96 -21.73 -14.63
CA LYS A 43 -2.61 -21.79 -15.22
C LYS A 43 -1.56 -22.41 -14.32
N VAL A 44 -1.70 -22.23 -13.00
CA VAL A 44 -0.82 -22.84 -11.98
C VAL A 44 -1.34 -24.23 -11.56
N ASN A 45 -2.42 -24.72 -12.19
CA ASN A 45 -3.03 -26.03 -11.91
C ASN A 45 -3.45 -26.22 -10.44
N ILE A 46 -3.94 -25.15 -9.80
CA ILE A 46 -4.49 -25.21 -8.45
C ILE A 46 -6.02 -25.27 -8.55
N ALA A 47 -6.60 -26.37 -8.07
CA ALA A 47 -8.04 -26.57 -8.11
C ALA A 47 -8.73 -25.74 -7.01
N VAL A 48 -9.53 -24.77 -7.43
CA VAL A 48 -10.36 -23.95 -6.52
C VAL A 48 -11.80 -23.90 -7.02
N ARG A 49 -12.73 -23.68 -6.10
CA ARG A 49 -14.10 -23.27 -6.40
C ARG A 49 -14.30 -21.85 -5.88
N VAL A 50 -14.74 -20.95 -6.75
CA VAL A 50 -15.11 -19.59 -6.37
C VAL A 50 -16.62 -19.46 -6.31
N ASP A 51 -17.13 -18.95 -5.18
CA ASP A 51 -18.55 -18.65 -4.96
C ASP A 51 -18.68 -17.22 -4.43
N GLY A 52 -19.13 -16.31 -5.28
CA GLY A 52 -19.13 -14.87 -4.99
C GLY A 52 -17.70 -14.37 -4.75
N ARG A 53 -17.38 -13.96 -3.52
CA ARG A 53 -16.02 -13.53 -3.12
C ARG A 53 -15.31 -14.56 -2.24
N LYS A 54 -15.81 -15.78 -2.18
CA LYS A 54 -15.25 -16.86 -1.37
C LYS A 54 -14.48 -17.82 -2.28
N ILE A 55 -13.24 -18.09 -1.92
CA ILE A 55 -12.36 -19.01 -2.64
C ILE A 55 -12.20 -20.25 -1.76
N TYR A 56 -12.72 -21.37 -2.24
CA TYR A 56 -12.61 -22.68 -1.60
C TYR A 56 -11.51 -23.47 -2.28
N LEU A 57 -10.54 -23.94 -1.51
CA LEU A 57 -9.54 -24.88 -2.01
C LEU A 57 -10.21 -26.25 -2.18
N LEU A 58 -10.04 -26.87 -3.36
CA LEU A 58 -10.48 -28.24 -3.60
C LEU A 58 -9.35 -29.21 -3.29
N ASP A 59 -9.69 -30.47 -2.98
CA ASP A 59 -8.72 -31.50 -2.66
C ASP A 59 -7.69 -31.65 -3.80
N GLY A 60 -6.40 -31.59 -3.43
CA GLY A 60 -5.28 -31.68 -4.35
C GLY A 60 -3.96 -31.33 -3.65
N ASP A 61 -2.87 -31.95 -4.12
CA ASP A 61 -1.53 -31.64 -3.63
C ASP A 61 -1.03 -30.35 -4.28
N ILE A 62 -1.04 -29.24 -3.53
CA ILE A 62 -0.33 -28.02 -3.94
C ILE A 62 1.14 -28.17 -3.56
N THR A 63 2.03 -28.13 -4.54
CA THR A 63 3.47 -28.20 -4.31
C THR A 63 4.04 -26.83 -3.96
N LYS A 64 5.24 -26.82 -3.38
CA LYS A 64 5.98 -25.56 -3.15
C LYS A 64 6.19 -24.78 -4.47
N LYS A 65 6.44 -25.48 -5.58
CA LYS A 65 6.64 -24.86 -6.89
C LYS A 65 5.39 -24.10 -7.35
N ASP A 66 4.21 -24.65 -7.10
CA ASP A 66 2.94 -24.01 -7.46
C ASP A 66 2.72 -22.73 -6.63
N LEU A 67 3.04 -22.80 -5.34
CA LEU A 67 3.02 -21.63 -4.45
C LEU A 67 4.00 -20.55 -4.91
N ASP A 68 5.25 -20.92 -5.22
CA ASP A 68 6.26 -19.98 -5.71
C ASP A 68 5.84 -19.33 -7.04
N GLN A 69 5.17 -20.10 -7.92
CA GLN A 69 4.64 -19.60 -9.19
C GLN A 69 3.49 -18.59 -8.99
N LEU A 70 2.66 -18.75 -7.96
CA LEU A 70 1.64 -17.77 -7.60
C LEU A 70 2.27 -16.46 -7.10
N ILE A 71 3.31 -16.54 -6.25
CA ILE A 71 4.00 -15.35 -5.72
C ILE A 71 4.56 -14.52 -6.87
N TRP A 72 5.23 -15.16 -7.83
CA TRP A 72 5.94 -14.48 -8.92
C TRP A 72 5.18 -14.51 -10.25
N TYR A 73 3.85 -14.67 -10.21
CA TYR A 73 3.03 -14.70 -11.41
C TYR A 73 3.11 -13.36 -12.16
N SER A 74 3.40 -13.44 -13.46
CA SER A 74 3.80 -12.30 -14.28
C SER A 74 2.77 -11.18 -14.35
N VAL A 75 3.29 -9.96 -14.51
CA VAL A 75 2.53 -8.71 -14.56
C VAL A 75 2.16 -8.38 -16.01
N GLN A 76 0.95 -7.90 -16.26
CA GLN A 76 0.54 -7.36 -17.56
C GLN A 76 0.50 -5.83 -17.53
N GLN A 77 1.50 -5.19 -18.16
CA GLN A 77 1.54 -3.77 -18.54
C GLN A 77 1.35 -2.69 -17.44
N GLU A 78 1.67 -1.45 -17.82
CA GLU A 78 1.74 -0.27 -16.96
C GLU A 78 0.36 0.30 -16.61
N ALA A 79 0.18 0.70 -15.36
CA ALA A 79 -0.98 1.46 -14.92
C ALA A 79 -0.82 2.95 -15.25
N GLY A 80 -1.78 3.55 -15.95
CA GLY A 80 -1.86 5.00 -16.14
C GLY A 80 -2.41 5.72 -14.88
N GLY A 81 -1.81 6.84 -14.51
CA GLY A 81 -2.26 7.70 -13.40
C GLY A 81 -3.05 8.94 -13.85
N GLY A 82 -4.04 9.36 -13.05
CA GLY A 82 -4.85 10.56 -13.33
C GLY A 82 -4.35 11.82 -12.60
N ASN A 83 -4.27 12.97 -13.30
CA ASN A 83 -3.78 14.23 -12.72
C ASN A 83 -4.62 14.80 -11.57
N ALA A 84 -5.91 14.43 -11.47
CA ALA A 84 -6.84 14.95 -10.46
C ALA A 84 -6.51 14.54 -9.01
N TRP A 85 -5.68 13.51 -8.83
CA TRP A 85 -5.37 12.91 -7.52
C TRP A 85 -4.41 13.75 -6.66
N ARG A 86 -3.74 14.77 -7.24
CA ARG A 86 -2.77 15.64 -6.55
C ARG A 86 -3.38 16.78 -5.75
N SER A 87 -4.70 16.96 -5.80
CA SER A 87 -5.34 18.12 -5.16
C SER A 87 -5.52 17.92 -3.65
N TRP A 88 -5.46 19.02 -2.88
CA TRP A 88 -5.78 19.01 -1.45
C TRP A 88 -7.18 18.43 -1.17
N GLY A 89 -8.16 18.75 -2.04
CA GLY A 89 -9.51 18.21 -1.93
C GLY A 89 -9.52 16.68 -2.03
N TYR A 90 -8.78 16.11 -2.98
CA TYR A 90 -8.66 14.67 -3.11
C TYR A 90 -8.00 14.05 -1.87
N PHE A 91 -6.88 14.62 -1.42
CA PHE A 91 -6.15 14.18 -0.22
C PHE A 91 -7.05 14.08 1.02
N ILE A 92 -7.87 15.11 1.31
CA ILE A 92 -8.67 15.12 2.54
C ILE A 92 -10.01 14.36 2.45
N THR A 93 -10.64 14.29 1.28
CA THR A 93 -12.03 13.78 1.19
C THR A 93 -12.08 12.26 1.05
N ARG A 94 -11.05 11.66 0.46
CA ARG A 94 -11.00 10.23 0.17
C ARG A 94 -10.63 9.40 1.40
N ASN A 95 -11.42 8.35 1.64
CA ASN A 95 -11.11 7.30 2.61
C ASN A 95 -10.09 6.29 2.07
N HIS A 96 -10.06 6.10 0.76
CA HIS A 96 -9.12 5.18 0.12
C HIS A 96 -8.56 5.81 -1.17
N GLY A 97 -7.39 5.35 -1.59
CA GLY A 97 -6.85 5.63 -2.91
C GLY A 97 -7.61 4.88 -4.02
N PRO A 98 -7.15 4.99 -5.27
CA PRO A 98 -7.59 4.11 -6.35
C PRO A 98 -7.33 2.65 -5.98
N LYS A 99 -8.26 1.76 -6.31
CA LYS A 99 -8.02 0.31 -6.24
C LYS A 99 -7.19 -0.03 -7.47
N VAL A 100 -5.95 -0.45 -7.28
CA VAL A 100 -5.05 -0.80 -8.37
C VAL A 100 -5.06 -2.32 -8.51
N ASN A 101 -5.07 -2.79 -9.75
CA ASN A 101 -5.04 -4.22 -10.04
C ASN A 101 -3.67 -4.84 -9.64
N THR A 102 -3.66 -5.97 -8.95
CA THR A 102 -2.48 -6.73 -8.51
C THR A 102 -1.72 -7.27 -9.72
N PHE A 103 -2.43 -7.61 -10.81
CA PHE A 103 -1.82 -8.12 -12.04
C PHE A 103 -1.06 -7.06 -12.84
N ILE A 104 -1.17 -5.78 -12.48
CA ILE A 104 -0.37 -4.68 -13.07
C ILE A 104 0.69 -4.13 -12.09
N LEU A 105 0.78 -4.70 -10.88
CA LEU A 105 1.76 -4.34 -9.86
C LEU A 105 2.80 -5.45 -9.72
N GLU A 106 4.08 -5.06 -9.57
CA GLU A 106 5.13 -6.04 -9.28
C GLU A 106 4.98 -6.59 -7.86
N THR A 107 5.19 -7.90 -7.73
CA THR A 107 4.98 -8.64 -6.48
C THR A 107 5.64 -7.98 -5.28
N GLY A 108 6.90 -7.55 -5.41
CA GLY A 108 7.67 -7.00 -4.29
C GLY A 108 7.12 -5.71 -3.69
N VAL A 109 6.12 -5.07 -4.29
CA VAL A 109 5.49 -3.83 -3.81
C VAL A 109 3.97 -3.87 -3.81
N ALA A 110 3.35 -4.87 -4.43
CA ALA A 110 1.91 -4.90 -4.71
C ALA A 110 1.04 -4.75 -3.46
N LEU A 111 1.29 -5.56 -2.41
CA LEU A 111 0.50 -5.48 -1.18
C LEU A 111 0.65 -4.10 -0.53
N PHE A 112 1.86 -3.55 -0.53
CA PHE A 112 2.13 -2.26 0.10
C PHE A 112 1.43 -1.11 -0.62
N VAL A 113 1.41 -1.10 -1.96
CA VAL A 113 0.64 -0.13 -2.74
C VAL A 113 -0.85 -0.19 -2.38
N LYS A 114 -1.41 -1.40 -2.27
CA LYS A 114 -2.83 -1.58 -1.91
C LYS A 114 -3.12 -1.24 -0.46
N ALA A 115 -2.18 -1.51 0.45
CA ALA A 115 -2.24 -1.09 1.86
C ALA A 115 -2.29 0.43 2.00
N LEU A 116 -1.42 1.14 1.28
CA LEU A 116 -1.42 2.60 1.23
C LEU A 116 -2.75 3.13 0.69
N SER A 117 -3.27 2.52 -0.38
CA SER A 117 -4.58 2.86 -0.92
C SER A 117 -5.69 2.65 0.13
N ALA A 118 -5.71 1.53 0.83
CA ALA A 118 -6.67 1.26 1.90
C ALA A 118 -6.58 2.30 3.04
N ALA A 119 -5.37 2.75 3.39
CA ALA A 119 -5.11 3.80 4.38
C ALA A 119 -5.36 5.24 3.85
N GLY A 120 -5.91 5.39 2.65
CA GLY A 120 -6.23 6.69 2.06
C GLY A 120 -5.00 7.50 1.62
N ILE A 121 -3.88 6.83 1.36
CA ILE A 121 -2.64 7.40 0.80
C ILE A 121 -2.57 7.03 -0.67
N VAL A 122 -2.42 8.04 -1.53
CA VAL A 122 -2.47 7.85 -2.98
C VAL A 122 -1.05 7.76 -3.56
N THR A 123 -0.79 6.70 -4.29
CA THR A 123 0.41 6.47 -5.09
C THR A 123 0.11 6.59 -6.59
N ILE A 124 1.14 6.76 -7.41
CA ILE A 124 1.00 6.88 -8.88
C ILE A 124 1.87 5.88 -9.65
N MET A 125 2.99 5.46 -9.09
CA MET A 125 3.92 4.52 -9.70
C MET A 125 4.58 3.72 -8.58
N SER A 126 4.93 2.48 -8.87
CA SER A 126 5.79 1.66 -8.03
C SER A 126 6.77 0.87 -8.88
N CYS A 127 7.87 0.45 -8.28
CA CYS A 127 8.78 -0.56 -8.81
C CYS A 127 9.30 -1.41 -7.65
N ASP A 128 9.48 -2.71 -7.82
CA ASP A 128 10.13 -3.58 -6.83
C ASP A 128 11.65 -3.70 -7.02
N GLY A 129 12.20 -3.00 -8.02
CA GLY A 129 13.62 -3.03 -8.34
C GLY A 129 14.04 -4.17 -9.27
N HIS A 130 13.10 -4.89 -9.88
CA HIS A 130 13.44 -5.88 -10.91
C HIS A 130 14.27 -5.26 -12.05
N GLY A 131 15.15 -6.07 -12.64
CA GLY A 131 16.13 -5.62 -13.63
C GLY A 131 17.18 -4.68 -13.03
N LYS A 132 17.29 -3.46 -13.57
CA LYS A 132 18.25 -2.42 -13.10
C LYS A 132 17.58 -1.28 -12.33
N GLY A 133 16.27 -1.40 -12.07
CA GLY A 133 15.48 -0.40 -11.37
C GLY A 133 15.89 -0.26 -9.89
N ARG A 134 15.25 0.68 -9.20
CA ARG A 134 15.33 0.83 -7.75
C ARG A 134 13.94 0.57 -7.17
N PRO A 135 13.79 -0.22 -6.10
CA PRO A 135 12.53 -0.36 -5.41
C PRO A 135 12.03 1.01 -4.99
N CYS A 136 10.84 1.39 -5.45
CA CYS A 136 10.28 2.71 -5.24
C CYS A 136 8.76 2.68 -5.14
N ILE A 137 8.23 3.58 -4.33
CA ILE A 137 6.83 3.96 -4.30
C ILE A 137 6.77 5.47 -4.55
N THR A 138 6.05 5.87 -5.57
CA THR A 138 5.87 7.27 -5.92
C THR A 138 4.51 7.75 -5.44
N PHE A 139 4.50 8.76 -4.57
CA PHE A 139 3.27 9.34 -4.04
C PHE A 139 2.70 10.38 -4.99
N CYS A 140 1.37 10.39 -5.10
CA CYS A 140 0.67 11.38 -5.90
C CYS A 140 0.60 12.72 -5.13
N GLY A 141 1.50 13.64 -5.43
CA GLY A 141 1.60 14.92 -4.74
C GLY A 141 2.26 14.87 -3.36
N LYS A 142 2.77 16.04 -2.95
CA LYS A 142 3.54 16.25 -1.71
C LYS A 142 2.76 15.89 -0.44
N GLN A 143 1.45 16.10 -0.43
CA GLN A 143 0.59 15.86 0.73
C GLN A 143 0.56 14.37 1.12
N ASN A 144 0.42 13.48 0.13
CA ASN A 144 0.42 12.04 0.37
C ASN A 144 1.78 11.56 0.89
N ALA A 145 2.87 12.05 0.29
CA ALA A 145 4.23 11.72 0.73
C ALA A 145 4.52 12.19 2.15
N ILE A 146 4.16 13.43 2.50
CA ILE A 146 4.36 14.00 3.84
C ILE A 146 3.49 13.25 4.86
N TRP A 147 2.25 12.91 4.51
CA TRP A 147 1.37 12.15 5.38
C TRP A 147 1.91 10.75 5.66
N PHE A 148 2.30 10.01 4.60
CA PHE A 148 2.98 8.73 4.75
C PHE A 148 4.27 8.87 5.58
N CYS A 149 5.11 9.87 5.29
CA CYS A 149 6.33 10.15 6.04
C CYS A 149 6.05 10.34 7.54
N THR A 150 4.98 11.08 7.86
CA THR A 150 4.58 11.33 9.25
C THR A 150 4.24 10.02 9.95
N LEU A 151 3.39 9.19 9.34
CA LEU A 151 2.96 7.90 9.89
C LEU A 151 4.10 6.88 9.96
N PHE A 152 4.89 6.76 8.90
CA PHE A 152 6.01 5.83 8.82
C PHE A 152 7.05 6.10 9.90
N ASN A 153 7.30 7.37 10.25
CA ASN A 153 8.23 7.70 11.32
C ASN A 153 7.78 7.23 12.72
N GLU A 154 6.49 6.96 12.93
CA GLU A 154 5.98 6.45 14.20
C GLU A 154 6.24 4.95 14.36
N ILE A 155 6.43 4.23 13.25
CA ILE A 155 6.57 2.77 13.25
C ILE A 155 7.94 2.28 12.84
N LYS A 156 8.72 3.07 12.09
CA LYS A 156 9.94 2.62 11.41
C LYS A 156 10.96 1.94 12.33
N ASP A 157 11.05 2.38 13.58
CA ASP A 157 12.02 1.86 14.55
C ASP A 157 11.60 0.48 15.11
N ASN A 158 10.33 0.11 14.91
CA ASN A 158 9.78 -1.21 15.24
C ASN A 158 9.86 -2.20 14.07
N LEU A 159 10.14 -1.73 12.85
CA LEU A 159 10.24 -2.57 11.67
C LEU A 159 11.66 -3.14 11.53
N LYS A 160 11.77 -4.41 11.15
CA LYS A 160 13.06 -5.06 10.91
C LYS A 160 13.31 -5.10 9.40
N LEU A 161 13.60 -3.93 8.84
CA LEU A 161 13.81 -3.77 7.41
C LEU A 161 15.21 -4.23 6.98
N ASN A 162 15.28 -4.94 5.86
CA ASN A 162 16.50 -5.36 5.18
C ASN A 162 17.23 -4.19 4.52
N TYR A 163 16.48 -3.21 4.00
CA TYR A 163 17.01 -2.01 3.36
C TYR A 163 16.72 -0.74 4.15
N GLU A 164 17.58 0.27 3.98
CA GLU A 164 17.28 1.63 4.45
C GLU A 164 16.36 2.28 3.42
N TRP A 165 15.20 2.79 3.86
CA TRP A 165 14.24 3.47 2.98
C TRP A 165 14.22 4.97 3.25
N TYR A 166 14.20 5.78 2.20
CA TYR A 166 14.27 7.24 2.31
C TYR A 166 13.46 7.95 1.22
N PHE A 167 13.21 9.24 1.43
CA PHE A 167 12.51 10.07 0.45
C PHE A 167 13.51 10.72 -0.52
N HIS A 168 13.17 10.69 -1.80
CA HIS A 168 13.96 11.24 -2.90
C HIS A 168 13.07 12.18 -3.74
N ASP A 169 13.71 13.15 -4.41
CA ASP A 169 13.07 14.20 -5.21
C ASP A 169 11.94 14.95 -4.48
N VAL A 170 12.20 15.33 -3.22
CA VAL A 170 11.19 15.98 -2.35
C VAL A 170 10.67 17.32 -2.87
N ASP A 171 11.44 17.98 -3.73
CA ASP A 171 11.06 19.23 -4.37
C ASP A 171 10.18 19.03 -5.61
N GLY A 172 10.16 17.80 -6.14
CA GLY A 172 9.37 17.39 -7.30
C GLY A 172 7.85 17.45 -7.08
N LEU A 173 7.10 17.27 -8.16
CA LEU A 173 5.63 17.20 -8.11
C LEU A 173 5.18 15.96 -7.33
N ASP A 174 5.81 14.84 -7.64
CA ASP A 174 5.61 13.54 -7.01
C ASP A 174 6.91 13.16 -6.30
N ILE A 175 6.78 12.58 -5.11
CA ILE A 175 7.91 12.29 -4.24
C ILE A 175 8.07 10.77 -4.17
N HIS A 176 9.31 10.31 -4.28
CA HIS A 176 9.64 8.90 -4.29
C HIS A 176 10.09 8.45 -2.90
N PHE A 177 9.55 7.34 -2.42
CA PHE A 177 10.07 6.61 -1.28
C PHE A 177 10.77 5.36 -1.77
N VAL A 178 12.07 5.27 -1.50
CA VAL A 178 12.96 4.38 -2.23
C VAL A 178 13.88 3.64 -1.29
N ALA A 179 14.19 2.40 -1.66
CA ALA A 179 15.22 1.63 -0.97
C ALA A 179 16.61 2.13 -1.35
N LYS A 180 17.52 2.19 -0.38
CA LYS A 180 18.93 2.52 -0.56
C LYS A 180 19.71 1.26 -0.88
N ARG A 181 20.41 1.31 -2.02
CA ARG A 181 21.17 0.19 -2.54
C ARG A 181 22.38 -0.10 -1.66
N ARG A 182 22.52 -1.35 -1.21
CA ARG A 182 23.69 -1.85 -0.46
C ARG A 182 24.62 -2.72 -1.31
N GLN A 183 24.13 -3.27 -2.42
CA GLN A 183 24.83 -4.24 -3.27
C GLN A 183 24.53 -4.01 -4.76
N ASN A 184 25.23 -4.72 -5.65
CA ASN A 184 25.07 -4.58 -7.09
C ASN A 184 23.72 -5.08 -7.62
N GLU A 185 22.92 -5.83 -6.89
CA GLU A 185 21.58 -6.27 -7.32
C GLU A 185 20.61 -6.24 -6.14
N TRP A 186 19.31 -6.12 -6.44
CA TRP A 186 18.25 -6.18 -5.43
C TRP A 186 17.88 -7.64 -5.20
N ASN A 187 17.76 -8.03 -3.95
CA ASN A 187 17.12 -9.29 -3.60
C ASN A 187 15.62 -9.02 -3.48
N LEU A 188 14.84 -9.48 -4.46
CA LEU A 188 13.41 -9.19 -4.53
C LEU A 188 12.62 -9.80 -3.37
N GLU A 189 13.05 -10.93 -2.82
CA GLU A 189 12.44 -11.52 -1.61
C GLU A 189 12.62 -10.58 -0.42
N LYS A 190 13.81 -9.99 -0.23
CA LYS A 190 14.05 -9.00 0.84
C LYS A 190 13.29 -7.70 0.63
N VAL A 191 13.09 -7.28 -0.62
CA VAL A 191 12.22 -6.13 -0.93
C VAL A 191 10.78 -6.46 -0.55
N LEU A 192 10.29 -7.65 -0.92
CA LEU A 192 8.96 -8.14 -0.55
C LEU A 192 8.80 -8.22 0.97
N GLU A 193 9.77 -8.74 1.71
CA GLU A 193 9.75 -8.79 3.18
C GLU A 193 9.63 -7.41 3.82
N ASP A 194 10.37 -6.42 3.31
CA ASP A 194 10.31 -5.04 3.80
C ASP A 194 8.93 -4.42 3.56
N THR A 195 8.42 -4.56 2.33
CA THR A 195 7.14 -3.95 1.95
C THR A 195 5.95 -4.67 2.57
N MET A 196 6.05 -5.98 2.83
CA MET A 196 5.06 -6.75 3.60
C MET A 196 4.94 -6.24 5.03
N GLN A 197 6.07 -6.05 5.73
CA GLN A 197 6.06 -5.49 7.10
C GLN A 197 5.40 -4.10 7.15
N MET A 198 5.70 -3.24 6.16
CA MET A 198 5.03 -1.94 6.06
C MET A 198 3.53 -2.12 5.75
N ALA A 199 3.18 -2.98 4.78
CA ALA A 199 1.82 -3.21 4.34
C ALA A 199 0.91 -3.71 5.47
N GLU A 200 1.39 -4.63 6.30
CA GLU A 200 0.65 -5.17 7.44
C GLU A 200 0.19 -4.06 8.40
N TYR A 201 1.09 -3.14 8.77
CA TYR A 201 0.72 -2.00 9.60
C TYR A 201 -0.36 -1.13 8.94
N PHE A 202 -0.15 -0.73 7.69
CA PHE A 202 -1.08 0.17 7.00
C PHE A 202 -2.43 -0.47 6.70
N LEU A 203 -2.49 -1.79 6.47
CA LEU A 203 -3.74 -2.52 6.32
C LEU A 203 -4.51 -2.59 7.63
N ASN A 204 -3.85 -3.02 8.70
CA ASN A 204 -4.47 -3.18 10.02
C ASN A 204 -5.02 -1.86 10.56
N GLU A 205 -4.32 -0.75 10.31
CA GLU A 205 -4.73 0.59 10.76
C GLU A 205 -5.48 1.41 9.70
N SER A 206 -5.78 0.84 8.53
CA SER A 206 -6.27 1.59 7.36
C SER A 206 -7.47 2.51 7.64
N GLU A 207 -8.49 2.00 8.33
CA GLU A 207 -9.68 2.78 8.71
C GLU A 207 -9.34 3.90 9.70
N ASN A 208 -8.52 3.59 10.71
CA ASN A 208 -8.08 4.54 11.73
C ASN A 208 -7.25 5.67 11.10
N LEU A 209 -6.30 5.34 10.23
CA LEU A 209 -5.43 6.31 9.55
C LEU A 209 -6.22 7.23 8.62
N SER A 210 -7.20 6.68 7.91
CA SER A 210 -8.10 7.44 7.04
C SER A 210 -8.96 8.42 7.82
N LYS A 211 -9.51 7.97 8.97
CA LYS A 211 -10.26 8.81 9.90
C LYS A 211 -9.36 9.89 10.52
N LEU A 212 -8.19 9.52 11.01
CA LEU A 212 -7.21 10.41 11.61
C LEU A 212 -6.82 11.57 10.67
N LYS A 213 -6.54 11.25 9.39
CA LYS A 213 -6.28 12.25 8.36
C LYS A 213 -7.43 13.27 8.25
N LYS A 214 -8.69 12.80 8.25
CA LYS A 214 -9.87 13.66 8.17
C LYS A 214 -10.07 14.51 9.43
N ASP A 215 -9.85 13.93 10.60
CA ASP A 215 -10.01 14.64 11.86
C ASP A 215 -8.99 15.79 11.99
N ILE A 216 -7.74 15.55 11.56
CA ILE A 216 -6.67 16.55 11.59
C ILE A 216 -6.86 17.63 10.51
N PHE A 217 -7.14 17.23 9.27
CA PHE A 217 -7.03 18.11 8.09
C PHE A 217 -8.36 18.51 7.45
N GLY A 218 -9.47 17.85 7.79
CA GLY A 218 -10.78 18.04 7.16
C GLY A 218 -11.50 19.32 7.57
N ARG A 219 -11.14 19.92 8.72
CA ARG A 219 -11.76 21.17 9.20
C ARG A 219 -11.27 22.37 8.39
N LYS A 220 -12.17 23.34 8.14
CA LYS A 220 -11.88 24.61 7.44
C LYS A 220 -11.27 24.43 6.03
N TYR A 221 -11.80 23.46 5.25
CA TYR A 221 -11.31 23.09 3.92
C TYR A 221 -10.91 24.27 3.01
N LYS A 222 -11.79 25.27 2.82
CA LYS A 222 -11.56 26.37 1.87
C LYS A 222 -10.32 27.22 2.24
N SER A 223 -10.14 27.55 3.52
CA SER A 223 -8.97 28.33 3.97
C SER A 223 -7.70 27.50 3.95
N THR A 224 -7.78 26.22 4.34
CA THR A 224 -6.63 25.32 4.32
C THR A 224 -6.14 25.07 2.89
N ARG A 225 -7.06 24.89 1.93
CA ARG A 225 -6.71 24.70 0.51
C ARG A 225 -5.86 25.85 -0.05
N ARG A 226 -6.21 27.11 0.26
CA ARG A 226 -5.45 28.28 -0.19
C ARG A 226 -4.06 28.31 0.43
N LEU A 227 -3.99 28.03 1.74
CA LEU A 227 -2.75 28.00 2.50
C LEU A 227 -1.78 26.94 1.94
N VAL A 228 -2.23 25.68 1.79
CA VAL A 228 -1.35 24.58 1.34
C VAL A 228 -0.89 24.73 -0.11
N HIS A 229 -1.63 25.46 -0.95
CA HIS A 229 -1.23 25.70 -2.34
C HIS A 229 0.00 26.61 -2.46
N GLN A 230 0.23 27.46 -1.46
CA GLN A 230 1.36 28.41 -1.42
C GLN A 230 2.58 27.84 -0.68
N MET A 231 2.45 26.68 -0.04
CA MET A 231 3.53 26.08 0.75
C MET A 231 4.48 25.27 -0.12
N ASP A 232 5.78 25.47 0.08
CA ASP A 232 6.79 24.52 -0.38
C ASP A 232 6.76 23.22 0.44
N TYR A 233 7.62 22.26 0.08
CA TYR A 233 7.69 20.97 0.76
C TYR A 233 8.03 21.11 2.26
N ALA A 234 9.03 21.91 2.60
CA ALA A 234 9.51 22.05 3.98
C ALA A 234 8.45 22.73 4.87
N GLN A 235 7.79 23.77 4.37
CA GLN A 235 6.70 24.48 5.03
C GLN A 235 5.50 23.55 5.26
N MET A 236 5.09 22.80 4.23
CA MET A 236 3.98 21.86 4.34
C MET A 236 4.29 20.71 5.30
N ASN A 237 5.50 20.15 5.23
CA ASN A 237 5.96 19.09 6.12
C ASN A 237 5.94 19.53 7.57
N LYS A 238 6.49 20.72 7.86
CA LYS A 238 6.43 21.32 9.20
C LYS A 238 4.99 21.50 9.67
N TRP A 239 4.13 22.09 8.83
CA TRP A 239 2.73 22.36 9.17
C TRP A 239 1.93 21.08 9.44
N MET A 240 2.02 20.07 8.58
CA MET A 240 1.30 18.80 8.74
C MET A 240 1.75 18.04 9.99
N ARG A 241 3.06 17.98 10.25
CA ARG A 241 3.60 17.33 11.46
C ARG A 241 3.18 18.04 12.73
N THR A 242 3.18 19.38 12.75
CA THR A 242 2.68 20.14 13.90
C THR A 242 1.19 19.86 14.15
N LYS A 243 0.38 19.81 13.09
CA LYS A 243 -1.05 19.46 13.20
C LYS A 243 -1.26 18.06 13.77
N TYR A 244 -0.51 17.07 13.28
CA TYR A 244 -0.53 15.70 13.81
C TYR A 244 -0.16 15.66 15.29
N LYS A 245 0.99 16.24 15.69
CA LYS A 245 1.44 16.25 17.09
C LYS A 245 0.43 16.90 18.04
N ASN A 246 -0.14 18.04 17.63
CA ASN A 246 -1.15 18.73 18.43
C ASN A 246 -2.43 17.89 18.59
N TYR A 247 -2.84 17.18 17.54
CA TYR A 247 -3.99 16.28 17.61
C TYR A 247 -3.74 15.14 18.58
N ILE A 248 -2.62 14.42 18.44
CA ILE A 248 -2.28 13.30 19.34
C ILE A 248 -2.23 13.77 20.80
N ARG A 249 -1.59 14.91 21.08
CA ARG A 249 -1.56 15.49 22.43
C ARG A 249 -2.96 15.75 22.99
N SER A 250 -3.85 16.34 22.20
CA SER A 250 -5.24 16.61 22.63
C SER A 250 -6.04 15.33 22.93
N GLN A 251 -5.74 14.21 22.27
CA GLN A 251 -6.41 12.94 22.55
C GLN A 251 -5.91 12.28 23.84
N VAL A 252 -4.65 12.50 24.21
CA VAL A 252 -4.08 12.00 25.47
C VAL A 252 -4.64 12.76 26.66
N GLU A 253 -4.73 14.09 26.56
CA GLU A 253 -5.27 14.95 27.63
C GLU A 253 -6.75 14.65 27.93
N VAL A 254 -7.55 14.27 26.91
CA VAL A 254 -8.96 13.88 27.08
C VAL A 254 -9.13 12.51 27.74
N LYS A 255 -8.13 11.61 27.70
CA LYS A 255 -8.21 10.27 28.32
C LYS A 255 -7.83 10.25 29.80
N ILE A 256 -7.28 11.34 30.33
CA ILE A 256 -6.82 11.46 31.73
C ILE A 256 -7.90 12.12 32.61
N HIS A 257 -8.98 12.62 32.01
CA HIS A 257 -10.15 13.21 32.68
C HIS A 257 -11.38 12.30 32.52
#